data_AF-A0A951DZS0-F1
#
_entry.id   AF-A0A951DZS0-F1
#
_cell.length_a   1.000
_cell.length_b   1.000
_cell.length_c   1.000
_cell.angle_alpha   90.00
_cell.angle_beta   90.00
_cell.angle_gamma   90.00
#
_symmetry.space_group_name_H-M   'P 1'
#
loop_
_entity.id
_entity.type
_entity.pdbx_description
1 polymer ?
#
loop_
_entity_poly.entity_id
_entity_poly.type
_entity_poly.pdbx_seq_one_letter_code
_entity_poly.pdbx_strand_id
1 'polypeptide(L)' 'MLVKKYGADVELVPGVGGVFEITVDGRLAFSKKQTGRFPTDEEVDALGAG' A
#
# COMPACT_ATOMS: atom_id res chain seq x y z
N MET A 1 7.83 -4.39 6.95
CA MET A 1 7.79 -5.74 7.57
C MET A 1 6.37 -6.31 7.45
N LEU A 2 5.84 -6.44 6.22
CA LEU A 2 4.45 -6.85 5.95
C LEU A 2 4.35 -8.35 5.61
N VAL A 3 5.27 -8.82 4.75
CA VAL A 3 5.39 -10.24 4.35
C VAL A 3 5.53 -11.17 5.57
N LYS A 4 6.34 -10.79 6.57
CA LYS A 4 6.55 -11.61 7.78
C LYS A 4 5.37 -11.60 8.76
N LYS A 5 4.51 -10.58 8.73
CA LYS A 5 3.43 -10.39 9.70
C LYS A 5 2.11 -10.98 9.21
N TYR A 6 1.85 -10.93 7.91
CA TYR A 6 0.57 -11.35 7.33
C TYR A 6 0.69 -12.40 6.21
N GLY A 7 1.90 -12.82 5.82
CA GLY A 7 2.08 -13.74 4.68
C GLY A 7 1.64 -13.15 3.33
N ALA A 8 1.57 -11.82 3.24
CA ALA A 8 1.15 -11.11 2.05
C ALA A 8 2.22 -11.17 0.95
N ASP A 9 1.78 -11.38 -0.29
CA ASP A 9 2.62 -11.20 -1.48
C ASP A 9 2.74 -9.70 -1.76
N VAL A 10 3.95 -9.15 -1.61
CA VAL A 10 4.21 -7.72 -1.73
C VAL A 10 5.19 -7.50 -2.85
N GLU A 11 4.69 -6.95 -3.96
CA GLU A 11 5.50 -6.55 -5.10
C GLU A 11 5.76 -5.04 -5.05
N LEU A 12 7.03 -4.65 -5.10
CA LEU A 12 7.43 -3.25 -5.22
C LEU A 12 7.49 -2.87 -6.69
N VAL A 13 6.42 -2.29 -7.20
CA VAL A 13 6.38 -1.79 -8.59
C VAL A 13 7.01 -0.38 -8.64
N PRO A 14 8.13 -0.19 -9.35
CA PRO A 14 8.75 1.14 -9.47
C PRO A 14 7.85 2.07 -10.28
N GLY A 15 7.24 3.04 -9.61
CA GLY A 15 6.42 4.09 -10.22
C GLY A 15 7.25 5.25 -10.78
N VAL A 16 6.81 5.83 -11.88
CA VAL A 16 7.38 7.06 -12.47
C VAL A 16 6.53 8.25 -12.02
N GLY A 17 7.15 9.34 -11.56
CA GLY A 17 6.44 10.62 -11.29
C GLY A 17 5.91 10.84 -9.86
N GLY A 18 6.47 10.17 -8.85
CA GLY A 18 6.16 10.46 -7.44
C GLY A 18 4.78 9.99 -6.96
N VAL A 19 4.11 9.18 -7.77
CA VAL A 19 2.85 8.51 -7.46
C VAL A 19 3.12 7.32 -6.55
N PHE A 20 2.31 7.16 -5.51
CA PHE A 20 2.38 6.03 -4.58
C PHE A 20 0.99 5.43 -4.43
N GLU A 21 0.81 4.21 -4.89
CA GLU A 21 -0.46 3.50 -4.89
C GLU A 21 -0.29 2.13 -4.24
N ILE A 22 -1.21 1.77 -3.35
CA ILE A 22 -1.27 0.45 -2.71
C ILE A 22 -2.51 -0.23 -3.25
N THR A 23 -2.32 -1.42 -3.82
CA THR A 23 -3.40 -2.30 -4.26
C THR A 23 -3.38 -3.56 -3.42
N VAL A 24 -4.56 -4.01 -2.98
CA VAL A 24 -4.76 -5.27 -2.24
C VAL A 24 -5.76 -6.08 -3.06
N ASP A 25 -5.41 -7.31 -3.42
CA ASP A 25 -6.21 -8.19 -4.29
C ASP A 25 -6.66 -7.51 -5.61
N GLY A 26 -5.78 -6.70 -6.21
CA GLY A 26 -6.05 -5.95 -7.43
C GLY A 26 -7.00 -4.76 -7.27
N ARG A 27 -7.44 -4.44 -6.04
CA ARG A 27 -8.26 -3.25 -5.74
C ARG A 27 -7.40 -2.14 -5.16
N LEU A 28 -7.61 -0.92 -5.67
CA LEU A 28 -6.89 0.26 -5.18
C LEU A 28 -7.31 0.55 -3.74
N ALA A 29 -6.41 0.28 -2.80
CA ALA A 29 -6.64 0.44 -1.39
C ALA A 29 -6.13 1.80 -0.87
N PHE A 30 -5.09 2.36 -1.51
CA PHE A 30 -4.61 3.70 -1.22
C PHE A 30 -4.00 4.35 -2.46
N SER A 31 -4.18 5.67 -2.62
CA SER A 31 -3.48 6.46 -3.64
C SER A 31 -3.06 7.81 -3.09
N LYS A 32 -1.75 8.03 -3.01
CA LYS A 32 -1.14 9.32 -2.64
C LYS A 32 -1.57 10.45 -3.57
N LYS A 33 -1.90 10.14 -4.84
CA LYS A 33 -2.41 11.13 -5.78
C LYS A 33 -3.79 11.65 -5.38
N GLN A 34 -4.62 10.82 -4.75
CA GLN A 34 -5.94 11.21 -4.25
C GLN A 34 -5.85 11.90 -2.88
N THR A 35 -4.97 11.42 -1.99
CA THR A 35 -4.88 11.92 -0.61
C THR A 35 -3.90 13.08 -0.45
N GLY A 36 -2.99 13.29 -1.42
CA GLY A 36 -1.93 14.29 -1.37
C GLY A 36 -0.83 13.99 -0.33
N ARG A 37 -0.91 12.87 0.39
CA ARG A 37 0.02 12.51 1.47
C ARG A 37 0.40 11.03 1.43
N PHE A 38 1.46 10.68 2.13
CA PHE A 38 1.78 9.27 2.41
C PHE A 38 0.81 8.71 3.46
N PRO A 39 0.51 7.40 3.41
CA PRO A 39 -0.30 6.75 4.43
C PRO A 39 0.47 6.72 5.76
N THR A 40 -0.26 6.72 6.87
CA THR A 40 0.33 6.45 8.19
C THR A 40 0.59 4.95 8.36
N ASP A 41 1.45 4.59 9.32
CA ASP A 41 1.71 3.18 9.65
C ASP A 41 0.43 2.44 10.03
N GLU A 42 -0.51 3.10 10.71
CA GLU A 42 -1.83 2.54 11.07
C GLU A 42 -2.69 2.26 9.83
N GLU A 43 -2.70 3.17 8.84
CA GLU A 43 -3.39 2.96 7.57
C GLU A 43 -2.80 1.75 6.83
N VAL A 44 -1.46 1.61 6.83
CA VAL A 44 -0.79 0.46 6.20
C VAL A 44 -1.06 -0.85 6.95
N ASP A 45 -1.07 -0.85 8.27
CA ASP A 45 -1.38 -2.04 9.07
C ASP A 45 -2.84 -2.49 8.86
N ALA A 46 -3.78 -1.55 8.74
CA ALA A 46 -5.19 -1.84 8.45
C ALA A 46 -5.38 -2.51 7.07
N LEU A 47 -4.55 -2.17 6.08
CA LEU A 47 -4.59 -2.80 4.75
C LEU A 47 -4.13 -4.26 4.76
N GLY A 48 -3.26 -4.65 5.69
CA GLY A 48 -2.74 -6.01 5.82
C GLY A 48 -3.55 -6.93 6.73
N ALA A 49 -4.54 -6.40 7.46
CA ALA A 49 -5.34 -7.15 8.43
C ALA A 49 -6.61 -7.78 7.84
N GLY A 50 -6.76 -7.79 6.51
CA GLY A 50 -7.88 -8.37 5.76
C GLY A 50 -7.59 -9.79 5.27
#